data_AF-A0AAD7K7Y7-F1
#
_entry.id   AF-A0AAD7K7Y7-F1
#
_cell.length_a   1.000
_cell.length_b   1.000
_cell.length_c   1.000
_cell.angle_alpha   90.00
_cell.angle_beta   90.00
_cell.angle_gamma   90.00
#
_symmetry.space_group_name_H-M   'P 1'
#
loop_
_entity.id
_entity.type
_entity.pdbx_description
1 polymer ?
#
loop_
_entity_poly.entity_id
_entity_poly.type
_entity_poly.pdbx_seq_one_letter_code
_entity_poly.pdbx_strand_id
1 'polypeptide(L)'
;MVGCAFLYDISRALSVAKGNDLAFGGVSVVFAGDFAQLPPVGQKRLYAHLDTETISRAGTKAGQKVVFGKLLWLSVTSVVFLHEIMRQVGAENRPFVELLGRLREGNNLDIDWDSEKWSSAPIIVATNAMKDTLNVQMAEDFARKTGRPLHWYYAQD
;
A
#
# COMPACT_ATOMS: atom_id res chain seq x y z
N MET A 1 -4.97 -0.21 1.18
CA MET A 1 -4.40 -0.06 2.55
C MET A 1 -5.48 0.40 3.49
N VAL A 2 -5.42 -0.06 4.74
CA VAL A 2 -6.52 0.10 5.69
C VAL A 2 -6.29 1.34 6.55
N GLY A 3 -7.25 2.26 6.56
CA GLY A 3 -7.32 3.37 7.51
C GLY A 3 -8.30 3.10 8.65
N CYS A 4 -8.24 3.89 9.71
CA CYS A 4 -9.08 3.69 10.90
C CYS A 4 -10.58 3.72 10.57
N ALA A 5 -11.04 4.70 9.80
CA ALA A 5 -12.45 4.84 9.45
C ALA A 5 -12.95 3.62 8.64
N PHE A 6 -12.14 3.12 7.72
CA PHE A 6 -12.48 1.92 6.95
C PHE A 6 -12.53 0.66 7.82
N LEU A 7 -11.59 0.50 8.77
CA LEU A 7 -11.61 -0.62 9.71
C LEU A 7 -12.88 -0.63 10.57
N TYR A 8 -13.33 0.55 11.01
CA TYR A 8 -14.61 0.69 11.70
C TYR A 8 -15.79 0.27 10.81
N ASP A 9 -15.82 0.70 9.55
CA ASP A 9 -16.89 0.34 8.63
C ASP A 9 -16.93 -1.19 8.37
N ILE A 10 -15.78 -1.86 8.30
CA ILE A 10 -15.70 -3.33 8.24
C ILE A 10 -16.29 -3.96 9.50
N SER A 11 -15.84 -3.53 10.69
CA SER A 11 -16.34 -4.10 11.95
C SER A 11 -17.85 -3.92 12.08
N ARG A 12 -18.38 -2.73 11.74
CA ARG A 12 -19.82 -2.46 11.79
C ARG A 12 -20.58 -3.36 10.83
N ALA A 13 -20.11 -3.52 9.59
CA ALA A 13 -20.75 -4.39 8.62
C ALA A 13 -20.82 -5.84 9.10
N LEU A 14 -19.75 -6.35 9.71
CA LEU A 14 -19.71 -7.68 10.30
C LEU A 14 -20.65 -7.81 11.50
N SER A 15 -20.66 -6.83 12.41
CA SER A 15 -21.57 -6.85 13.56
C SER A 15 -23.04 -6.91 13.13
N VAL A 16 -23.44 -6.11 12.14
CA VAL A 16 -24.79 -6.13 11.58
C VAL A 16 -25.09 -7.49 10.93
N ALA A 17 -24.19 -7.99 10.08
CA ALA A 17 -24.40 -9.26 9.37
C ALA A 17 -24.46 -10.47 10.32
N LYS A 18 -23.76 -10.42 11.46
CA LYS A 18 -23.71 -11.50 12.45
C LYS A 18 -24.73 -11.35 13.58
N GLY A 19 -25.43 -10.21 13.66
CA GLY A 19 -26.30 -9.89 14.79
C GLY A 19 -25.54 -9.89 16.12
N ASN A 20 -24.28 -9.47 16.11
CA ASN A 20 -23.37 -9.56 17.26
C ASN A 20 -22.58 -8.24 17.39
N ASP A 21 -22.71 -7.58 18.53
CA ASP A 21 -22.07 -6.28 18.79
C ASP A 21 -20.62 -6.38 19.28
N LEU A 22 -20.07 -7.60 19.42
CA LEU A 22 -18.64 -7.78 19.63
C LEU A 22 -17.84 -7.22 18.43
N ALA A 23 -16.57 -6.90 18.68
CA ALA A 23 -15.64 -6.46 17.64
C ALA A 23 -15.68 -7.42 16.45
N PHE A 24 -15.78 -6.86 15.24
CA PHE A 24 -15.90 -7.63 13.99
C PHE A 24 -17.04 -8.65 13.97
N GLY A 25 -18.13 -8.42 14.71
CA GLY A 25 -19.25 -9.36 14.82
C GLY A 25 -18.87 -10.70 15.47
N GLY A 26 -17.83 -10.71 16.30
CA GLY A 26 -17.31 -11.92 16.94
C GLY A 26 -16.51 -12.83 16.00
N VAL A 27 -16.17 -12.36 14.80
CA VAL A 27 -15.34 -13.11 13.84
C VAL A 27 -13.86 -12.98 14.21
N SER A 28 -13.12 -14.09 14.15
CA SER A 28 -11.66 -14.06 14.25
C SER A 28 -11.06 -13.37 13.03
N VAL A 29 -10.35 -12.26 13.24
CA VAL A 29 -9.72 -11.48 12.18
C VAL A 29 -8.21 -11.60 12.27
N VAL A 30 -7.57 -11.96 11.16
CA VAL A 30 -6.11 -11.95 11.00
C VAL A 30 -5.73 -10.80 10.09
N PHE A 31 -4.88 -9.90 10.58
CA PHE A 31 -4.30 -8.83 9.78
C PHE A 31 -2.95 -9.29 9.23
N ALA A 32 -2.75 -9.11 7.92
CA ALA A 32 -1.47 -9.36 7.27
C ALA A 32 -1.12 -8.16 6.38
N GLY A 33 0.14 -7.73 6.45
CA GLY A 33 0.62 -6.59 5.68
C GLY A 33 1.95 -6.07 6.18
N ASP A 34 2.39 -4.97 5.58
CA ASP A 34 3.66 -4.32 5.89
C ASP A 34 3.45 -2.81 6.05
N PHE A 35 3.82 -2.27 7.23
CA PHE A 35 3.67 -0.85 7.54
C PHE A 35 4.66 0.07 6.83
N ALA A 36 5.71 -0.48 6.23
CA ALA A 36 6.63 0.27 5.36
C ALA A 36 6.08 0.46 3.94
N GLN A 37 4.91 -0.10 3.62
CA GLN A 37 4.19 0.25 2.41
C GLN A 37 3.61 1.66 2.51
N LEU A 38 2.98 2.11 1.42
CA LEU A 38 2.33 3.41 1.36
C LEU A 38 1.32 3.59 2.53
N PRO A 39 0.81 4.80 2.76
CA PRO A 39 -0.28 5.00 3.71
C PRO A 39 -1.66 5.00 3.05
N PRO A 40 -2.74 4.61 3.76
CA PRO A 40 -4.08 4.71 3.21
C PRO A 40 -4.38 6.13 2.69
N VAL A 41 -4.86 6.21 1.46
CA VAL A 41 -5.12 7.48 0.77
C VAL A 41 -6.28 8.22 1.46
N GLY A 42 -6.04 9.47 1.87
CA GLY A 42 -7.06 10.33 2.48
C GLY A 42 -7.61 9.84 3.83
N GLN A 43 -6.97 8.88 4.49
CA GLN A 43 -7.42 8.36 5.79
C GLN A 43 -6.29 8.34 6.82
N LYS A 44 -6.68 8.38 8.10
CA LYS A 44 -5.75 8.20 9.22
C LYS A 44 -5.26 6.74 9.24
N ARG A 45 -3.95 6.56 9.31
CA ARG A 45 -3.27 5.25 9.37
C ARG A 45 -3.52 4.57 10.71
N LEU A 46 -3.63 3.24 10.72
CA LEU A 46 -3.88 2.45 11.94
C LEU A 46 -2.80 2.66 13.02
N TYR A 47 -1.54 2.78 12.60
CA TYR A 47 -0.38 2.96 13.47
C TYR A 47 -0.07 4.43 13.80
N ALA A 48 -0.83 5.39 13.27
CA ALA A 48 -0.62 6.80 13.60
C ALA A 48 -1.14 7.12 15.02
N HIS A 49 -0.52 8.08 15.71
CA HIS A 49 -1.08 8.63 16.94
C HIS A 49 -2.40 9.35 16.68
N LEU A 50 -3.30 9.31 17.67
CA LEU A 50 -4.44 10.21 17.71
C LEU A 50 -3.91 11.58 18.14
N ASP A 51 -4.03 12.56 17.25
CA ASP A 51 -3.63 13.93 17.53
C ASP A 51 -4.81 14.74 18.09
N THR A 52 -4.51 15.93 18.62
CA THR A 52 -5.49 16.85 19.20
C THR A 52 -6.58 17.24 18.21
N GLU A 53 -6.27 17.31 16.91
CA GLU A 53 -7.25 17.56 15.87
C GLU A 53 -8.25 16.39 15.73
N THR A 54 -7.75 15.17 15.68
CA THR A 54 -8.60 13.96 15.61
C THR A 54 -9.50 13.86 16.84
N ILE A 55 -8.95 14.16 18.03
CA ILE A 55 -9.68 14.14 19.30
C ILE A 55 -10.73 15.25 19.35
N SER A 56 -10.39 16.48 18.96
CA SER A 56 -11.36 17.59 18.92
C SER A 56 -12.51 17.33 17.94
N ARG A 57 -12.26 16.57 16.87
CA ARG A 57 -13.28 16.13 15.91
C ARG A 57 -14.06 14.90 16.36
N ALA A 58 -13.77 14.29 17.51
CA ALA A 58 -14.48 13.10 18.02
C ALA A 58 -15.96 13.35 18.31
N GLY A 59 -16.40 14.61 18.43
CA GLY A 59 -17.82 14.97 18.47
C GLY A 59 -18.55 14.80 17.13
N THR A 60 -17.83 14.62 16.02
CA THR A 60 -18.39 14.39 14.68
C THR A 60 -18.46 12.91 14.34
N LYS A 61 -19.43 12.50 13.50
CA LYS A 61 -19.51 11.11 13.02
C LYS A 61 -18.20 10.64 12.37
N ALA A 62 -17.55 11.49 11.59
CA ALA A 62 -16.29 11.17 10.94
C ALA A 62 -15.15 10.94 11.95
N GLY A 63 -15.02 11.81 12.96
CA GLY A 63 -14.03 11.63 14.03
C GLY A 63 -14.29 10.38 14.86
N GLN A 64 -15.55 10.08 15.18
CA GLN A 64 -15.95 8.85 15.88
C GLN A 64 -15.49 7.60 15.13
N LYS A 65 -15.70 7.54 13.81
CA LYS A 65 -15.23 6.41 12.99
C LYS A 65 -13.72 6.20 13.13
N VAL A 66 -12.94 7.28 13.13
CA VAL A 66 -11.48 7.21 13.27
C VAL A 66 -11.08 6.71 14.66
N VAL A 67 -11.71 7.23 15.72
CA VAL A 67 -11.44 6.82 17.10
C VAL A 67 -11.81 5.35 17.32
N PHE A 68 -13.02 4.93 16.96
CA PHE A 68 -13.45 3.53 17.10
C PHE A 68 -12.59 2.58 16.26
N GLY A 69 -12.24 2.98 15.03
CA GLY A 69 -11.30 2.23 14.20
C GLY A 69 -9.93 2.06 14.85
N LYS A 70 -9.42 3.10 15.52
CA LYS A 70 -8.17 3.03 16.27
C LYS A 70 -8.29 2.09 17.47
N LEU A 71 -9.40 2.13 18.20
CA LEU A 71 -9.64 1.23 19.33
C LEU A 71 -9.69 -0.24 18.89
N LEU A 72 -10.33 -0.54 17.75
CA LEU A 72 -10.32 -1.87 17.14
C LEU A 72 -8.91 -2.32 16.75
N TRP A 73 -8.07 -1.41 16.28
CA TRP A 73 -6.67 -1.74 16.01
C TRP A 73 -5.88 -2.01 17.30
N LEU A 74 -6.11 -1.22 18.35
CA LEU A 74 -5.46 -1.41 19.65
C LEU A 74 -5.93 -2.66 20.40
N SER A 75 -7.08 -3.25 20.03
CA SER A 75 -7.52 -4.54 20.59
C SER A 75 -6.75 -5.74 20.03
N VAL A 76 -5.91 -5.56 19.01
CA VAL A 76 -5.02 -6.62 18.50
C VAL A 76 -3.86 -6.81 19.46
N THR A 77 -3.80 -7.99 20.09
CA THR A 77 -2.80 -8.29 21.14
C THR A 77 -1.70 -9.23 20.67
N SER A 78 -1.90 -9.95 19.57
CA SER A 78 -0.94 -10.89 19.02
C SER A 78 -0.33 -10.35 17.73
N VAL A 79 1.00 -10.30 17.68
CA VAL A 79 1.76 -9.85 16.52
C VAL A 79 2.79 -10.92 16.19
N VAL A 80 2.87 -11.27 14.90
CA VAL A 80 3.84 -12.23 14.38
C VAL A 80 4.68 -11.53 13.32
N PHE A 81 5.99 -11.56 13.49
CA PHE A 81 6.94 -11.03 12.50
C PHE A 81 7.46 -12.17 11.62
N LEU A 82 7.40 -11.98 10.31
CA LEU A 82 8.04 -12.85 9.34
C LEU A 82 9.39 -12.23 8.96
N HIS A 83 10.47 -13.01 9.08
CA HIS A 83 11.83 -12.53 8.87
C HIS A 83 12.45 -13.04 7.55
N GLU A 84 11.90 -14.11 6.98
CA GLU A 84 12.44 -14.72 5.77
C GLU A 84 11.85 -14.10 4.51
N ILE A 85 12.73 -13.61 3.62
CA ILE A 85 12.34 -12.97 2.36
C ILE A 85 12.32 -14.02 1.26
N MET A 86 11.11 -14.47 0.91
CA MET A 86 10.90 -15.54 -0.07
C MET A 86 10.85 -15.06 -1.52
N ARG A 87 10.79 -13.76 -1.79
CA ARG A 87 10.65 -13.22 -3.16
C ARG A 87 11.96 -13.21 -3.92
N GLN A 88 13.07 -12.87 -3.26
CA GLN A 88 14.40 -12.77 -3.86
C GLN A 88 15.36 -13.74 -3.16
N VAL A 89 15.08 -15.04 -3.29
CA VAL A 89 15.90 -16.12 -2.73
C VAL A 89 17.19 -16.27 -3.55
N GLY A 90 18.25 -16.81 -2.96
CA GLY A 90 19.53 -17.06 -3.63
C GLY A 90 20.63 -16.11 -3.17
N ALA A 91 21.87 -16.61 -3.19
CA ALA A 91 23.04 -15.84 -2.74
C ALA A 91 23.30 -14.62 -3.65
N GLU A 92 22.98 -14.74 -4.93
CA GLU A 92 23.07 -13.70 -5.95
C GLU A 92 22.14 -12.50 -5.67
N ASN A 93 21.03 -12.73 -4.96
CA ASN A 93 20.05 -11.70 -4.62
C ASN A 93 20.34 -11.00 -3.29
N ARG A 94 21.32 -11.48 -2.52
CA ARG A 94 21.64 -10.93 -1.19
C ARG A 94 21.93 -9.41 -1.21
N PRO A 95 22.73 -8.87 -2.15
CA PRO A 95 22.96 -7.42 -2.21
C PRO A 95 21.67 -6.62 -2.46
N PHE A 96 20.75 -7.18 -3.24
CA PHE A 96 19.46 -6.54 -3.52
C PHE A 96 18.52 -6.61 -2.31
N VAL A 97 18.50 -7.74 -1.59
CA VAL A 97 17.74 -7.88 -0.34
C VAL A 97 18.24 -6.90 0.72
N GLU A 98 19.55 -6.76 0.88
CA GLU A 98 20.18 -5.79 1.81
C GLU A 98 19.88 -4.34 1.40
N LEU A 99 19.88 -4.05 0.10
CA LEU A 99 19.46 -2.75 -0.44
C LEU A 99 18.00 -2.44 -0.08
N LEU A 100 17.08 -3.39 -0.29
CA LEU A 100 15.67 -3.23 0.06
C LEU A 100 15.46 -3.04 1.57
N GLY A 101 16.25 -3.74 2.40
CA GLY A 101 16.27 -3.54 3.85
C GLY A 101 16.68 -2.13 4.25
N ARG A 102 17.75 -1.60 3.64
CA ARG A 102 18.19 -0.21 3.86
C ARG A 102 17.16 0.82 3.40
N LEU A 103 16.54 0.59 2.24
CA LEU A 103 15.46 1.43 1.72
C LEU A 103 14.27 1.50 2.65
N ARG A 104 13.86 0.36 3.22
CA ARG A 104 12.78 0.26 4.19
C ARG A 104 13.02 1.12 5.43
N GLU A 105 14.28 1.29 5.83
CA GLU A 105 14.70 2.09 6.97
C GLU A 105 15.05 3.55 6.61
N GLY A 106 15.04 3.91 5.32
CA GLY A 106 15.33 5.27 4.84
C GLY A 106 16.83 5.60 4.77
N ASN A 107 17.71 4.60 4.61
CA ASN A 107 19.15 4.81 4.49
C ASN A 107 19.57 5.18 3.05
N ASN A 108 20.60 6.03 2.92
CA ASN A 108 21.09 6.55 1.64
C ASN A 108 21.56 5.47 0.67
N LEU A 109 21.35 5.72 -0.63
CA LEU A 109 21.68 4.81 -1.71
C LEU A 109 22.64 5.43 -2.71
N ASP A 110 23.59 4.62 -3.15
CA ASP A 110 24.43 4.86 -4.32
C ASP A 110 24.03 3.82 -5.38
N ILE A 111 23.17 4.23 -6.33
CA ILE A 111 22.69 3.38 -7.43
C ILE A 111 22.97 4.11 -8.73
N ASP A 112 23.65 3.41 -9.63
CA ASP A 112 23.82 3.82 -11.02
C ASP A 112 22.56 3.51 -11.84
N TRP A 113 21.78 4.55 -12.10
CA TRP A 113 20.52 4.50 -12.85
C TRP A 113 20.72 4.48 -14.37
N ASP A 114 21.92 4.82 -14.86
CA ASP A 114 22.20 4.99 -16.30
C ASP A 114 22.73 3.70 -16.97
N SER A 115 22.82 2.61 -16.20
CA SER A 115 23.32 1.34 -16.71
C SER A 115 22.41 0.74 -17.79
N GLU A 116 23.00 0.32 -18.91
CA GLU A 116 22.30 -0.26 -20.08
C GLU A 116 21.47 -1.52 -19.76
N LYS A 117 21.82 -2.22 -18.67
CA LYS A 117 21.05 -3.36 -18.14
C LYS A 117 19.61 -3.00 -17.74
N TRP A 118 19.31 -1.72 -17.53
CA TRP A 118 17.98 -1.21 -17.18
C TRP A 118 17.14 -0.80 -18.38
N SER A 119 17.66 -0.90 -19.61
CA SER A 119 17.01 -0.42 -20.84
C SER A 119 15.61 -1.00 -21.14
N SER A 120 15.27 -2.14 -20.53
CA SER A 120 13.96 -2.80 -20.64
C SER A 120 13.25 -2.97 -19.30
N ALA A 121 13.77 -2.36 -18.24
CA ALA A 121 13.19 -2.46 -16.91
C ALA A 121 11.84 -1.71 -16.85
N PRO A 122 10.85 -2.24 -16.12
CA PRO A 122 9.63 -1.49 -15.82
C PRO A 122 9.96 -0.20 -15.05
N ILE A 123 9.38 0.92 -15.47
CA ILE A 123 9.56 2.22 -14.81
C ILE A 123 8.34 2.50 -13.94
N ILE A 124 8.58 2.78 -12.66
CA ILE A 124 7.54 3.20 -11.71
C ILE A 124 7.63 4.70 -11.53
N VAL A 125 6.50 5.40 -11.67
CA VAL A 125 6.40 6.86 -11.50
C VAL A 125 5.33 7.21 -10.48
N ALA A 126 5.43 8.42 -9.92
CA ALA A 126 4.58 8.84 -8.80
C ALA A 126 3.11 9.12 -9.18
N THR A 127 2.83 9.49 -10.43
CA THR A 127 1.49 9.92 -10.86
C THR A 127 1.00 9.16 -12.08
N ASN A 128 -0.31 9.00 -12.19
CA ASN A 128 -0.93 8.39 -13.37
C ASN A 128 -0.63 9.20 -14.64
N ALA A 129 -0.68 10.53 -14.58
CA ALA A 129 -0.40 11.38 -15.75
C ALA A 129 1.01 11.14 -16.32
N MET A 130 2.02 11.04 -15.44
CA MET A 130 3.39 10.69 -15.87
C MET A 130 3.44 9.27 -16.44
N LYS A 131 2.78 8.31 -15.77
CA LYS A 131 2.76 6.90 -16.17
C LYS A 131 2.13 6.76 -17.55
N ASP A 132 1.02 7.43 -17.80
CA ASP A 132 0.28 7.38 -19.05
C ASP A 132 1.11 8.03 -20.17
N THR A 133 1.74 9.18 -19.91
CA THR A 133 2.65 9.84 -20.87
C THR A 133 3.83 8.94 -21.24
N LEU A 134 4.46 8.33 -20.24
CA LEU A 134 5.60 7.43 -20.43
C LEU A 134 5.20 6.16 -21.18
N ASN A 135 4.06 5.57 -20.82
CA ASN A 135 3.54 4.38 -21.50
C ASN A 135 3.27 4.65 -22.98
N VAL A 136 2.71 5.82 -23.32
CA VAL A 136 2.50 6.23 -24.71
C VAL A 136 3.84 6.31 -25.46
N GLN A 137 4.80 7.05 -24.91
CA GLN A 137 6.14 7.20 -25.52
C GLN A 137 6.84 5.85 -25.70
N MET A 138 6.85 5.01 -24.67
CA MET A 138 7.50 3.69 -24.71
C MET A 138 6.81 2.74 -25.69
N ALA A 139 5.48 2.77 -25.80
CA ALA A 139 4.75 1.96 -26.76
C ALA A 139 5.05 2.36 -28.21
N GLU A 140 5.08 3.67 -28.50
CA GLU A 140 5.45 4.21 -29.81
C GLU A 140 6.89 3.86 -30.19
N ASP A 141 7.84 4.05 -29.27
CA ASP A 141 9.25 3.72 -29.49
C ASP A 141 9.44 2.22 -29.69
N PHE A 142 8.75 1.38 -28.93
CA PHE A 142 8.80 -0.07 -29.08
C PHE A 142 8.23 -0.52 -30.44
N ALA A 143 7.09 0.02 -30.86
CA ALA A 143 6.50 -0.25 -32.16
C ALA A 143 7.44 0.14 -33.30
N ARG A 144 8.07 1.32 -33.20
CA ARG A 144 9.07 1.81 -34.16
C ARG A 144 10.30 0.90 -34.24
N LYS A 145 10.85 0.51 -33.09
CA LYS A 145 12.03 -0.38 -33.00
C LYS A 145 11.76 -1.78 -33.53
N THR A 146 10.54 -2.30 -33.35
CA THR A 146 10.18 -3.67 -33.73
C THR A 146 9.49 -3.77 -35.09
N GLY A 147 9.16 -2.65 -35.74
CA GLY A 147 8.44 -2.60 -37.00
C GLY A 147 7.00 -3.13 -36.91
N ARG A 148 6.40 -3.12 -35.71
CA ARG A 148 5.06 -3.66 -35.46
C ARG A 148 4.02 -2.53 -35.43
N PRO A 149 2.78 -2.78 -35.90
CA PRO A 149 1.72 -1.79 -35.77
C PRO A 149 1.30 -1.61 -34.31
N LEU A 150 1.00 -0.36 -33.92
CA LEU A 150 0.45 0.00 -32.62
C LEU A 150 -1.03 0.33 -32.78
N HIS A 151 -1.89 -0.30 -31.99
CA HIS A 151 -3.33 -0.08 -32.00
C HIS A 151 -3.80 0.42 -30.63
N TRP A 152 -4.60 1.49 -30.61
CA TRP A 152 -5.23 2.01 -29.40
C TRP A 152 -6.69 1.59 -29.35
N TYR A 153 -7.12 1.09 -28.19
CA TYR A 153 -8.52 0.76 -27.92
C TYR A 153 -8.97 1.62 -26.74
N TYR A 154 -10.05 2.37 -26.91
CA TYR A 154 -10.64 3.19 -25.87
C TYR A 154 -12.00 2.59 -25.52
N ALA A 155 -12.23 2.33 -24.23
CA ALA A 155 -13.56 2.04 -23.73
C ALA A 155 -14.36 3.36 -23.70
N GLN A 156 -15.59 3.31 -24.19
CA GLN A 156 -16.59 4.34 -23.92
C GLN A 156 -17.47 3.82 -22.79
N ASP A 157 -17.42 4.51 -21.65
CA ASP A 157 -18.28 4.27 -20.50
C ASP A 157 -19.66 4.93 -20.70
#